data_AF-A0AAX3T7W4-F1
#
_entry.id   AF-A0AAX3T7W4-F1
#
_cell.length_a   1.000
_cell.length_b   1.000
_cell.length_c   1.000
_cell.angle_alpha   90.00
_cell.angle_beta   90.00
_cell.angle_gamma   90.00
#
_symmetry.space_group_name_H-M   'P 1'
#
loop_
_entity.id
_entity.type
_entity.pdbx_description
1 polymer ?
#
loop_
_entity_poly.entity_id
_entity_poly.type
_entity_poly.pdbx_seq_one_letter_code
_entity_poly.pdbx_strand_id
1 'polypeptide(L)'
;MSSRLLRLVVLYGGVSAEHDVSRVTAAHVLAAADRAKYDLVPIGIAKDGTWLRNDKAIAAIADGTPLPDTLEVAGTAVDPLTELRGHADEAITVVLPLLHGPHGEDGTIQGMLELFKLPYVGAGVLSSAVCMDKAMAKIVAEQAGIPQCRWVEFRDGVDDPETITARAIDALGLPVFVKPANLGSSVGITKAHDEAELDAAVNLALRYDNVVIIEEAVTGREIEVAVLGDTAPETSVPGEIKPGSEFYDYEDKYVTGAAQLVIPAAVSDAAAAEVRELAARTFTAMRCTGMARVDFFYEESGRGWLLNEVNTIPGFTPGSMYPKLWEATGVPYPDLIDQLVTFALEVHRRRTGFSTEH
;
A
#
# COMPACT_ATOMS: atom_id res chain seq x y z
N MET A 1 -6.49 -36.44 11.39
CA MET A 1 -5.13 -35.88 11.32
C MET A 1 -5.29 -34.38 11.46
N SER A 2 -4.75 -33.77 12.51
CA SER A 2 -4.78 -32.29 12.64
C SER A 2 -4.08 -31.73 11.40
N SER A 3 -4.73 -30.83 10.66
CA SER A 3 -4.05 -30.11 9.58
C SER A 3 -2.84 -29.40 10.17
N ARG A 4 -1.68 -29.54 9.52
CA ARG A 4 -0.45 -28.86 9.93
C ARG A 4 -0.65 -27.35 9.85
N LEU A 5 -0.20 -26.60 10.86
CA LEU A 5 -0.23 -25.14 10.83
C LEU A 5 0.57 -24.62 9.65
N LEU A 6 0.11 -23.52 9.05
CA LEU A 6 0.90 -22.76 8.08
C LEU A 6 1.90 -21.90 8.85
N ARG A 7 3.15 -21.82 8.38
CA ARG A 7 4.12 -20.89 8.96
C ARG A 7 3.88 -19.52 8.36
N LEU A 8 3.32 -18.59 9.13
CA LEU A 8 3.03 -17.23 8.69
C LEU A 8 4.15 -16.30 9.17
N VAL A 9 5.03 -15.93 8.24
CA VAL A 9 6.08 -14.96 8.51
C VAL A 9 5.52 -13.55 8.34
N VAL A 10 5.59 -12.75 9.40
CA VAL A 10 5.19 -11.33 9.35
C VAL A 10 6.46 -10.49 9.23
N LEU A 11 6.65 -9.85 8.06
CA LEU A 11 7.79 -8.94 7.81
C LEU A 11 7.40 -7.51 8.16
N TYR A 12 8.23 -6.84 8.96
CA TYR A 12 7.95 -5.47 9.44
C TYR A 12 9.20 -4.63 9.65
N GLY A 13 9.03 -3.33 9.91
CA GLY A 13 10.11 -2.35 9.98
C GLY A 13 10.49 -1.84 8.59
N GLY A 14 11.74 -2.08 8.19
CA GLY A 14 12.29 -1.72 6.88
C GLY A 14 13.15 -0.45 6.88
N VAL A 15 13.89 -0.26 5.80
CA VAL A 15 14.68 0.96 5.53
C VAL A 15 13.75 1.98 4.87
N SER A 16 12.81 2.49 5.66
CA SER A 16 11.75 3.41 5.19
C SER A 16 11.45 4.46 6.26
N ALA A 17 10.93 5.61 5.83
CA ALA A 17 10.38 6.62 6.74
C ALA A 17 9.20 6.06 7.56
N GLU A 18 8.52 5.05 7.03
CA GLU A 18 7.33 4.43 7.62
C GLU A 18 7.65 3.20 8.50
N HIS A 19 8.92 3.04 8.88
CA HIS A 19 9.42 1.95 9.73
C HIS A 19 8.60 1.77 11.02
N ASP A 20 8.22 2.88 11.68
CA ASP A 20 7.51 2.84 12.96
C ASP A 20 6.04 2.46 12.79
N VAL A 21 5.39 2.89 11.70
CA VAL A 21 4.02 2.48 11.34
C VAL A 21 3.97 0.99 11.05
N SER A 22 4.96 0.45 10.35
CA SER A 22 5.08 -0.98 10.08
C SER A 22 5.15 -1.83 11.37
N ARG A 23 5.89 -1.35 12.38
CA ARG A 23 6.04 -2.03 13.69
C ARG A 23 4.74 -2.10 14.49
N VAL A 24 3.92 -1.05 14.43
CA VAL A 24 2.58 -1.01 15.04
C VAL A 24 1.64 -1.98 14.30
N THR A 25 1.65 -1.92 12.97
CA THR A 25 0.83 -2.80 12.12
C THR A 25 1.11 -4.27 12.38
N ALA A 26 2.38 -4.66 12.47
CA ALA A 26 2.78 -6.03 12.77
C ALA A 26 2.31 -6.51 14.16
N ALA A 27 2.35 -5.64 15.18
CA ALA A 27 1.85 -5.97 16.51
C ALA A 27 0.37 -6.39 16.48
N HIS A 28 -0.46 -5.59 15.80
CA HIS A 28 -1.89 -5.85 15.69
C HIS A 28 -2.20 -7.08 14.84
N VAL A 29 -1.50 -7.29 13.73
CA VAL A 29 -1.68 -8.48 12.89
C VAL A 29 -1.36 -9.75 13.68
N LEU A 30 -0.23 -9.80 14.40
CA LEU A 30 0.14 -10.95 15.22
C LEU A 30 -0.84 -11.21 16.36
N ALA A 31 -1.42 -10.14 16.94
CA ALA A 31 -2.43 -10.27 17.99
C ALA A 31 -3.76 -10.82 17.47
N ALA A 32 -4.13 -10.52 16.22
CA ALA A 32 -5.41 -10.89 15.61
C ALA A 32 -5.38 -12.20 14.83
N ALA A 33 -4.22 -12.63 14.33
CA ALA A 33 -4.09 -13.84 13.52
C ALA A 33 -4.48 -15.13 14.28
N ASP A 34 -5.18 -16.05 13.61
CA ASP A 34 -5.68 -17.28 14.21
C ASP A 34 -4.54 -18.28 14.50
N ARG A 35 -4.21 -18.44 15.78
CA ARG A 35 -3.16 -19.35 16.28
C ARG A 35 -3.51 -20.83 16.09
N ALA A 36 -4.77 -21.16 15.79
CA ALA A 36 -5.16 -22.53 15.42
C ALA A 36 -4.86 -22.84 13.94
N LYS A 37 -4.55 -21.82 13.13
CA LYS A 37 -4.18 -21.94 11.71
C LYS A 37 -2.70 -21.66 11.44
N TYR A 38 -2.11 -20.75 12.20
CA TYR A 38 -0.76 -20.24 11.95
C TYR A 38 0.24 -20.49 13.07
N ASP A 39 1.44 -20.90 12.67
CA ASP A 39 2.66 -20.71 13.43
C ASP A 39 3.26 -19.34 13.05
N LEU A 40 3.19 -18.38 13.97
CA LEU A 40 3.47 -16.96 13.71
C LEU A 40 4.95 -16.64 13.94
N VAL A 41 5.63 -16.16 12.90
CA VAL A 41 7.06 -15.84 12.94
C VAL A 41 7.31 -14.38 12.56
N PRO A 42 7.39 -13.46 13.53
CA PRO A 42 7.76 -12.08 13.29
C PRO A 42 9.25 -11.92 12.96
N ILE A 43 9.53 -11.27 11.83
CA ILE A 43 10.89 -10.90 11.42
C ILE A 43 10.91 -9.41 11.10
N GLY A 44 11.68 -8.66 11.88
CA GLY A 44 11.86 -7.22 11.70
C GLY A 44 13.09 -6.91 10.86
N ILE A 45 13.00 -5.89 10.00
CA ILE A 45 14.13 -5.34 9.25
C ILE A 45 14.49 -4.00 9.87
N ALA A 46 15.72 -3.87 10.38
CA ALA A 46 16.21 -2.65 11.00
C ALA A 46 16.45 -1.53 9.95
N LYS A 47 16.63 -0.29 10.42
CA LYS A 47 16.89 0.86 9.53
C LYS A 47 18.22 0.76 8.78
N ASP A 48 19.14 -0.09 9.23
CA ASP A 48 20.39 -0.42 8.52
C ASP A 48 20.26 -1.62 7.57
N GLY A 49 19.05 -2.20 7.46
CA GLY A 49 18.76 -3.36 6.61
C GLY A 49 19.00 -4.72 7.29
N THR A 50 19.40 -4.78 8.57
CA THR A 50 19.61 -6.04 9.28
C THR A 50 18.28 -6.77 9.54
N TRP A 51 18.22 -8.07 9.26
CA TRP A 51 17.03 -8.91 9.50
C TRP A 51 17.12 -9.62 10.85
N LEU A 52 16.09 -9.46 11.68
CA LEU A 52 16.05 -9.91 13.07
C LEU A 52 14.77 -10.70 13.34
N ARG A 53 14.91 -11.99 13.68
CA ARG A 53 13.78 -12.81 14.15
C ARG A 53 13.46 -12.45 15.60
N ASN A 54 12.22 -12.05 15.86
CA ASN A 54 11.81 -11.59 17.18
C ASN A 54 11.41 -12.77 18.09
N ASP A 55 12.43 -13.44 18.64
CA ASP A 55 12.26 -14.61 19.51
C ASP A 55 11.41 -14.31 20.76
N LYS A 56 11.45 -13.06 21.26
CA LYS A 56 10.64 -12.63 22.40
C LYS A 56 9.15 -12.58 22.05
N ALA A 57 8.81 -12.05 20.87
CA ALA A 57 7.43 -12.03 20.39
C ALA A 57 6.91 -13.45 20.12
N ILE A 58 7.74 -14.33 19.55
CA ILE A 58 7.41 -15.76 19.36
C ILE A 58 7.07 -16.41 20.71
N ALA A 59 7.90 -16.21 21.74
CA ALA A 59 7.64 -16.75 23.08
C ALA A 59 6.33 -16.21 23.69
N ALA A 60 6.08 -14.90 23.57
CA ALA A 60 4.85 -14.28 24.07
C ALA A 60 3.58 -14.77 23.33
N ILE A 61 3.67 -15.04 22.03
CA ILE A 61 2.56 -15.62 21.27
C ILE A 61 2.26 -17.05 21.75
N ALA A 62 3.32 -17.85 21.98
CA ALA A 62 3.20 -19.23 22.41
C ALA A 62 2.63 -19.39 23.83
N ASP A 63 2.98 -18.48 24.75
CA ASP A 63 2.51 -18.51 26.14
C ASP A 63 1.18 -17.77 26.38
N GLY A 64 0.66 -17.07 25.37
CA GLY A 64 -0.59 -16.31 25.48
C GLY A 64 -0.42 -14.90 26.04
N THR A 65 0.81 -14.41 26.24
CA THR A 65 1.09 -13.07 26.73
C THR A 65 0.70 -12.02 25.68
N PRO A 66 0.02 -10.93 26.08
CA PRO A 66 -0.26 -9.82 25.18
C PRO A 66 1.03 -9.20 24.62
N LEU A 67 1.04 -8.97 23.30
CA LEU A 67 2.11 -8.21 22.64
C LEU A 67 1.99 -6.72 22.97
N PRO A 68 3.10 -5.96 22.95
CA PRO A 68 3.04 -4.50 23.03
C PRO A 68 2.38 -3.91 21.77
N ASP A 69 1.84 -2.70 21.87
CA ASP A 69 1.23 -1.98 20.72
C ASP A 69 2.24 -1.65 19.60
N THR A 70 3.53 -1.76 19.88
CA THR A 70 4.60 -1.57 18.89
C THR A 70 5.66 -2.63 19.10
N LEU A 71 5.95 -3.42 18.07
CA LEU A 71 7.03 -4.41 18.14
C LEU A 71 8.39 -3.73 18.10
N GLU A 72 9.36 -4.25 18.85
CA GLU A 72 10.76 -3.90 18.65
C GLU A 72 11.32 -4.67 17.44
N VAL A 73 12.25 -4.06 16.71
CA VAL A 73 13.06 -4.77 15.71
C VAL A 73 14.32 -5.26 16.42
N ALA A 74 14.19 -6.43 17.06
CA ALA A 74 15.22 -7.01 17.92
C ALA A 74 15.11 -8.54 17.93
N GLY A 75 16.19 -9.21 18.34
CA GLY A 75 16.25 -10.66 18.47
C GLY A 75 17.46 -11.24 17.75
N THR A 76 17.31 -12.43 17.19
CA THR A 76 18.39 -13.14 16.51
C THR A 76 18.57 -12.63 15.09
N ALA A 77 19.80 -12.23 14.71
CA ALA A 77 20.12 -11.90 13.33
C ALA A 77 20.05 -13.14 12.45
N VAL A 78 19.36 -13.03 11.31
CA VAL A 78 19.09 -14.17 10.42
C VAL A 78 19.48 -13.88 8.98
N ASP A 79 19.90 -14.93 8.27
CA ASP A 79 19.96 -14.91 6.81
C ASP A 79 18.54 -15.01 6.23
N PRO A 80 18.08 -14.04 5.42
CA PRO A 80 16.70 -14.01 4.92
C PRO A 80 16.32 -15.27 4.12
N LEU A 81 17.22 -15.79 3.29
CA LEU A 81 16.93 -16.97 2.47
C LEU A 81 16.70 -18.20 3.35
N THR A 82 17.61 -18.44 4.30
CA THR A 82 17.55 -19.58 5.20
C THR A 82 16.33 -19.52 6.11
N GLU A 83 16.06 -18.36 6.72
CA GLU A 83 14.95 -18.20 7.66
C GLU A 83 13.58 -18.22 6.94
N LEU A 84 13.45 -17.62 5.77
CA LEU A 84 12.18 -17.59 5.04
C LEU A 84 11.83 -18.96 4.42
N ARG A 85 12.81 -19.71 3.90
CA ARG A 85 12.54 -21.08 3.43
C ARG A 85 12.18 -22.03 4.56
N GLY A 86 12.68 -21.75 5.77
CA GLY A 86 12.52 -22.65 6.91
C GLY A 86 13.15 -24.02 6.64
N HIS A 87 12.80 -25.00 7.47
CA HIS A 87 13.22 -26.38 7.26
C HIS A 87 12.27 -27.06 6.25
N ALA A 88 12.83 -27.57 5.15
CA ALA A 88 12.12 -28.03 3.95
C ALA A 88 11.01 -29.07 4.18
N ASP A 89 11.00 -29.74 5.34
CA ASP A 89 10.06 -30.79 5.70
C ASP A 89 8.91 -30.33 6.63
N GLU A 90 8.85 -29.03 7.00
CA GLU A 90 8.15 -28.63 8.23
C GLU A 90 6.93 -27.68 8.21
N ALA A 91 6.57 -27.02 7.12
CA ALA A 91 5.26 -26.36 6.88
C ALA A 91 5.33 -25.58 5.56
N ILE A 92 4.17 -25.25 4.98
CA ILE A 92 4.15 -24.21 3.92
C ILE A 92 4.37 -22.86 4.61
N THR A 93 5.44 -22.16 4.24
CA THR A 93 5.68 -20.78 4.68
C THR A 93 4.94 -19.81 3.78
N VAL A 94 4.11 -18.94 4.36
CA VAL A 94 3.51 -17.77 3.71
C VAL A 94 4.10 -16.51 4.32
N VAL A 95 4.47 -15.55 3.49
CA VAL A 95 5.01 -14.27 3.94
C VAL A 95 3.94 -13.18 3.85
N LEU A 96 3.72 -12.47 4.95
CA LEU A 96 2.88 -11.29 5.02
C LEU A 96 3.79 -10.06 5.15
N PRO A 97 4.12 -9.38 4.04
CA PRO A 97 4.88 -8.14 4.07
C PRO A 97 4.01 -7.00 4.59
N LEU A 98 4.44 -6.37 5.67
CA LEU A 98 3.83 -5.14 6.24
C LEU A 98 4.85 -3.99 6.20
N LEU A 99 5.71 -3.99 5.18
CA LEU A 99 6.73 -2.96 4.94
C LEU A 99 6.09 -1.86 4.09
N HIS A 100 5.98 -0.65 4.62
CA HIS A 100 5.40 0.50 3.92
C HIS A 100 6.48 1.32 3.21
N GLY A 101 6.14 1.87 2.05
CA GLY A 101 7.04 2.71 1.25
C GLY A 101 8.16 1.94 0.55
N PRO A 102 9.32 2.60 0.31
CA PRO A 102 10.43 2.01 -0.43
C PRO A 102 10.88 0.64 0.11
N HIS A 103 11.25 -0.24 -0.81
CA HIS A 103 11.56 -1.67 -0.63
C HIS A 103 10.39 -2.58 -0.23
N GLY A 104 9.30 -2.02 0.30
CA GLY A 104 8.10 -2.76 0.70
C GLY A 104 7.02 -2.78 -0.37
N GLU A 105 6.70 -1.62 -0.92
CA GLU A 105 5.59 -1.42 -1.87
C GLU A 105 6.03 -1.32 -3.34
N ASP A 106 7.33 -1.24 -3.60
CA ASP A 106 7.92 -0.96 -4.92
C ASP A 106 8.27 -2.21 -5.75
N GLY A 107 7.95 -3.41 -5.24
CA GLY A 107 8.25 -4.67 -5.92
C GLY A 107 9.59 -5.31 -5.52
N THR A 108 10.43 -4.63 -4.74
CA THR A 108 11.76 -5.12 -4.35
C THR A 108 11.64 -6.39 -3.49
N ILE A 109 10.89 -6.33 -2.39
CA ILE A 109 10.71 -7.49 -1.51
C ILE A 109 9.94 -8.61 -2.23
N GLN A 110 8.95 -8.26 -3.06
CA GLN A 110 8.18 -9.21 -3.86
C GLN A 110 9.10 -9.99 -4.81
N GLY A 111 10.05 -9.32 -5.45
CA GLY A 111 11.01 -9.96 -6.36
C GLY A 111 11.89 -10.99 -5.64
N MET A 112 12.37 -10.64 -4.44
CA MET A 112 13.12 -11.59 -3.60
C MET A 112 12.26 -12.81 -3.23
N LEU A 113 11.01 -12.59 -2.81
CA LEU A 113 10.09 -13.67 -2.43
C LEU A 113 9.75 -14.59 -3.63
N GLU A 114 9.62 -14.03 -4.84
CA GLU A 114 9.43 -14.81 -6.06
C GLU A 114 10.66 -15.65 -6.41
N LEU A 115 11.87 -15.10 -6.29
CA LEU A 115 13.12 -15.87 -6.46
C LEU A 115 13.24 -17.00 -5.43
N PHE A 116 12.73 -16.79 -4.22
CA PHE A 116 12.73 -17.81 -3.18
C PHE A 116 11.63 -18.86 -3.37
N LYS A 117 10.71 -18.64 -4.33
CA LYS A 117 9.51 -19.44 -4.59
C LYS A 117 8.61 -19.54 -3.36
N LEU A 118 8.37 -18.41 -2.69
CA LEU A 118 7.49 -18.35 -1.53
C LEU A 118 6.13 -17.73 -1.89
N PRO A 119 5.01 -18.25 -1.34
CA PRO A 119 3.75 -17.54 -1.35
C PRO A 119 3.83 -16.30 -0.45
N TYR A 120 3.26 -15.19 -0.90
CA TYR A 120 3.20 -13.96 -0.12
C TYR A 120 1.91 -13.19 -0.36
N VAL A 121 1.49 -12.45 0.66
CA VAL A 121 0.28 -11.62 0.64
C VAL A 121 0.54 -10.32 -0.13
N GLY A 122 -0.44 -9.91 -0.93
CA GLY A 122 -0.45 -8.62 -1.62
C GLY A 122 -0.11 -8.68 -3.12
N ALA A 123 0.14 -7.52 -3.69
CA ALA A 123 0.40 -7.33 -5.11
C ALA A 123 1.74 -7.98 -5.53
N GLY A 124 1.83 -8.43 -6.79
CA GLY A 124 3.08 -8.97 -7.36
C GLY A 124 4.07 -7.88 -7.80
N VAL A 125 5.28 -8.28 -8.17
CA VAL A 125 6.41 -7.37 -8.52
C VAL A 125 6.00 -6.20 -9.42
N LEU A 126 5.41 -6.50 -10.58
CA LEU A 126 5.00 -5.49 -11.55
C LEU A 126 3.94 -4.54 -10.96
N SER A 127 2.94 -5.07 -10.28
CA SER A 127 1.83 -4.30 -9.76
C SER A 127 2.27 -3.38 -8.63
N SER A 128 3.10 -3.89 -7.71
CA SER A 128 3.77 -3.10 -6.68
C SER A 128 4.58 -1.95 -7.29
N ALA A 129 5.49 -2.23 -8.22
CA ALA A 129 6.30 -1.21 -8.87
C ALA A 129 5.47 -0.15 -9.63
N VAL A 130 4.47 -0.59 -10.40
CA VAL A 130 3.60 0.31 -11.17
C VAL A 130 2.75 1.19 -10.26
N CYS A 131 2.21 0.66 -9.16
CA CYS A 131 1.37 1.44 -8.26
C CYS A 131 2.19 2.40 -7.38
N MET A 132 3.44 2.05 -7.07
CA MET A 132 4.35 2.93 -6.33
C MET A 132 4.77 4.14 -7.17
N ASP A 133 5.01 3.93 -8.47
CA ASP A 133 5.32 5.01 -9.41
C ASP A 133 4.04 5.72 -9.87
N LYS A 134 3.78 6.91 -9.32
CA LYS A 134 2.59 7.69 -9.64
C LYS A 134 2.45 8.01 -11.14
N ALA A 135 3.54 8.22 -11.86
CA ALA A 135 3.48 8.50 -13.29
C ALA A 135 3.09 7.24 -14.07
N MET A 136 3.73 6.11 -13.77
CA MET A 136 3.42 4.83 -14.45
C MET A 136 2.00 4.34 -14.13
N ALA A 137 1.54 4.47 -12.88
CA ALA A 137 0.15 4.18 -12.51
C ALA A 137 -0.82 4.99 -13.38
N LYS A 138 -0.57 6.28 -13.58
CA LYS A 138 -1.45 7.13 -14.38
C LYS A 138 -1.44 6.81 -15.87
N ILE A 139 -0.30 6.39 -16.43
CA ILE A 139 -0.23 5.89 -17.81
C ILE A 139 -1.11 4.65 -17.98
N VAL A 140 -1.05 3.71 -17.02
CA VAL A 140 -1.90 2.51 -17.05
C VAL A 140 -3.38 2.87 -16.89
N ALA A 141 -3.70 3.81 -16.01
CA ALA A 141 -5.05 4.28 -15.79
C ALA A 141 -5.65 4.94 -17.04
N GLU A 142 -4.87 5.80 -17.73
CA GLU A 142 -5.26 6.42 -18.99
C GLU A 142 -5.57 5.36 -20.06
N GLN A 143 -4.67 4.40 -20.24
CA GLN A 143 -4.84 3.32 -21.22
C GLN A 143 -6.05 2.43 -20.90
N ALA A 144 -6.41 2.29 -19.63
CA ALA A 144 -7.58 1.54 -19.17
C ALA A 144 -8.89 2.36 -19.19
N GLY A 145 -8.85 3.63 -19.61
CA GLY A 145 -10.00 4.53 -19.61
C GLY A 145 -10.54 4.79 -18.20
N ILE A 146 -9.65 4.89 -17.22
CA ILE A 146 -9.97 5.24 -15.83
C ILE A 146 -9.81 6.76 -15.70
N PRO A 147 -10.88 7.50 -15.35
CA PRO A 147 -10.79 8.94 -15.17
C PRO A 147 -9.80 9.29 -14.05
N GLN A 148 -8.98 10.32 -14.26
CA GLN A 148 -7.95 10.77 -13.33
C GLN A 148 -7.66 12.26 -13.49
N CYS A 149 -6.96 12.85 -12.52
CA CYS A 149 -6.48 14.22 -12.58
C CYS A 149 -5.53 14.42 -13.78
N ARG A 150 -5.57 15.59 -14.40
CA ARG A 150 -4.55 15.98 -15.38
C ARG A 150 -3.19 16.11 -14.68
N TRP A 151 -2.14 15.69 -15.37
CA TRP A 151 -0.80 15.62 -14.80
C TRP A 151 0.28 15.80 -15.86
N VAL A 152 1.49 16.16 -15.42
CA VAL A 152 2.73 16.13 -16.21
C VAL A 152 3.86 15.50 -15.40
N GLU A 153 4.78 14.82 -16.08
CA GLU A 153 6.00 14.24 -15.50
C GLU A 153 7.19 15.17 -15.70
N PHE A 154 8.15 15.17 -14.78
CA PHE A 154 9.50 15.72 -14.97
C PHE A 154 10.55 14.71 -14.51
N ARG A 155 11.55 14.44 -15.35
CA ARG A 155 12.67 13.54 -15.03
C ARG A 155 13.98 14.29 -15.03
N ASP A 156 14.61 14.37 -13.86
CA ASP A 156 15.91 15.01 -13.70
C ASP A 156 17.00 14.28 -14.49
N GLY A 157 17.85 15.06 -15.16
CA GLY A 157 18.87 14.57 -16.09
C GLY A 157 18.36 14.06 -17.44
N VAL A 158 17.04 14.08 -17.70
CA VAL A 158 16.45 13.70 -19.00
C VAL A 158 15.69 14.85 -19.63
N ASP A 159 14.81 15.50 -18.86
CA ASP A 159 14.02 16.63 -19.32
C ASP A 159 14.73 17.96 -19.01
N ASP A 160 14.40 19.00 -19.78
CA ASP A 160 14.96 20.33 -19.60
C ASP A 160 14.30 21.05 -18.39
N PRO A 161 15.03 21.31 -17.29
CA PRO A 161 14.49 21.96 -16.10
C PRO A 161 14.00 23.38 -16.36
N GLU A 162 14.48 24.07 -17.39
CA GLU A 162 14.03 25.44 -17.70
C GLU A 162 12.59 25.46 -18.26
N THR A 163 12.08 24.32 -18.72
CA THR A 163 10.78 24.23 -19.40
C THR A 163 9.65 23.72 -18.52
N ILE A 164 9.96 23.06 -17.40
CA ILE A 164 8.94 22.33 -16.63
C ILE A 164 7.86 23.24 -16.07
N THR A 165 8.24 24.39 -15.51
CA THR A 165 7.31 25.31 -14.88
C THR A 165 6.32 25.89 -15.88
N ALA A 166 6.81 26.40 -17.01
CA ALA A 166 5.95 26.91 -18.08
C ALA A 166 5.04 25.81 -18.66
N ARG A 167 5.58 24.61 -18.90
CA ARG A 167 4.82 23.47 -19.42
C ARG A 167 3.72 23.03 -18.46
N ALA A 168 4.00 22.98 -17.16
CA ALA A 168 3.04 22.60 -16.15
C ALA A 168 1.91 23.64 -16.02
N ILE A 169 2.23 24.94 -16.02
CA ILE A 169 1.23 26.02 -15.96
C ILE A 169 0.34 26.01 -17.21
N ASP A 170 0.91 25.85 -18.40
CA ASP A 170 0.15 25.80 -19.65
C ASP A 170 -0.79 24.57 -19.70
N ALA A 171 -0.30 23.40 -19.27
CA ALA A 171 -1.08 22.17 -19.30
C ALA A 171 -2.14 22.08 -18.18
N LEU A 172 -1.83 22.55 -16.96
CA LEU A 172 -2.62 22.27 -15.76
C LEU A 172 -3.30 23.52 -15.18
N GLY A 173 -2.74 24.70 -15.40
CA GLY A 173 -3.09 25.91 -14.65
C GLY A 173 -2.49 25.91 -13.24
N LEU A 174 -3.03 26.76 -12.36
CA LEU A 174 -2.66 26.86 -10.95
C LEU A 174 -3.95 26.90 -10.08
N PRO A 175 -3.92 26.39 -8.83
CA PRO A 175 -2.78 25.75 -8.18
C PRO A 175 -2.54 24.30 -8.64
N VAL A 176 -1.34 23.79 -8.38
CA VAL A 176 -0.92 22.40 -8.68
C VAL A 176 -0.34 21.71 -7.44
N PHE A 177 -0.40 20.38 -7.42
CA PHE A 177 0.35 19.57 -6.47
C PHE A 177 1.60 19.01 -7.13
N VAL A 178 2.74 19.16 -6.47
CA VAL A 178 4.03 18.59 -6.89
C VAL A 178 4.40 17.48 -5.93
N LYS A 179 4.74 16.30 -6.47
CA LYS A 179 5.01 15.09 -5.68
C LYS A 179 6.22 14.34 -6.25
N PRO A 180 7.08 13.74 -5.41
CA PRO A 180 7.97 12.68 -5.87
C PRO A 180 7.14 11.49 -6.38
N ALA A 181 7.56 10.87 -7.48
CA ALA A 181 6.81 9.78 -8.08
C ALA A 181 6.74 8.56 -7.14
N ASN A 182 7.85 8.19 -6.51
CA ASN A 182 8.05 6.94 -5.77
C ASN A 182 8.18 7.11 -4.24
N LEU A 183 7.26 7.85 -3.62
CA LEU A 183 7.14 7.93 -2.16
C LEU A 183 5.70 7.94 -1.67
N GLY A 184 5.48 7.37 -0.49
CA GLY A 184 4.21 7.39 0.24
C GLY A 184 4.13 8.50 1.28
N SER A 185 3.04 8.47 2.07
CA SER A 185 2.88 9.25 3.30
C SER A 185 3.04 10.77 3.18
N SER A 186 2.71 11.33 2.01
CA SER A 186 2.75 12.77 1.72
C SER A 186 4.12 13.44 1.87
N VAL A 187 5.21 12.65 1.91
CA VAL A 187 6.57 13.17 2.02
C VAL A 187 7.00 13.84 0.72
N GLY A 188 7.48 15.08 0.82
CA GLY A 188 7.93 15.85 -0.34
C GLY A 188 6.81 16.37 -1.24
N ILE A 189 5.54 16.31 -0.78
CA ILE A 189 4.40 16.87 -1.50
C ILE A 189 4.22 18.35 -1.14
N THR A 190 4.05 19.20 -2.15
CA THR A 190 3.75 20.62 -1.97
C THR A 190 2.63 21.06 -2.91
N LYS A 191 1.72 21.88 -2.41
CA LYS A 191 0.74 22.61 -3.22
C LYS A 191 1.33 23.97 -3.60
N ALA A 192 1.48 24.24 -4.89
CA ALA A 192 2.03 25.48 -5.42
C ALA A 192 0.94 26.34 -6.06
N HIS A 193 0.90 27.63 -5.69
CA HIS A 193 -0.11 28.60 -6.11
C HIS A 193 0.42 29.58 -7.17
N ASP A 194 1.73 29.67 -7.33
CA ASP A 194 2.40 30.50 -8.32
C ASP A 194 3.66 29.80 -8.89
N GLU A 195 4.28 30.46 -9.86
CA GLU A 195 5.47 29.97 -10.57
C GLU A 195 6.69 29.78 -9.63
N ALA A 196 6.88 30.67 -8.65
CA ALA A 196 8.01 30.59 -7.73
C ALA A 196 7.82 29.44 -6.73
N GLU A 197 6.60 29.24 -6.24
CA GLU A 197 6.26 28.09 -5.40
C GLU A 197 6.40 26.78 -6.17
N LEU A 198 6.03 26.75 -7.46
CA LEU A 198 6.14 25.57 -8.31
C LEU A 198 7.61 25.17 -8.52
N ASP A 199 8.48 26.12 -8.86
CA ASP A 199 9.92 25.87 -9.00
C ASP A 199 10.53 25.35 -7.67
N ALA A 200 10.21 26.00 -6.54
CA ALA A 200 10.67 25.56 -5.24
C ALA A 200 10.16 24.15 -4.86
N ALA A 201 8.91 23.83 -5.23
CA ALA A 201 8.28 22.55 -4.98
C ALA A 201 8.91 21.41 -5.81
N VAL A 202 9.24 21.67 -7.08
CA VAL A 202 9.98 20.70 -7.93
C VAL A 202 11.35 20.41 -7.32
N ASN A 203 12.09 21.46 -6.95
CA ASN A 203 13.40 21.30 -6.30
C ASN A 203 13.34 20.54 -4.97
N LEU A 204 12.25 20.70 -4.20
CA LEU A 204 11.99 19.93 -2.99
C LEU A 204 11.74 18.45 -3.30
N ALA A 205 10.85 18.15 -4.25
CA ALA A 205 10.51 16.78 -4.63
C ALA A 205 11.74 16.03 -5.18
N LEU A 206 12.62 16.72 -5.91
CA LEU A 206 13.88 16.18 -6.44
C LEU A 206 14.89 15.75 -5.37
N ARG A 207 14.69 16.13 -4.10
CA ARG A 207 15.51 15.61 -3.00
C ARG A 207 15.18 14.16 -2.63
N TYR A 208 14.05 13.67 -3.12
CA TYR A 208 13.49 12.38 -2.75
C TYR A 208 13.40 11.39 -3.92
N ASP A 209 13.27 11.89 -5.14
CA ASP A 209 13.14 11.08 -6.35
C ASP A 209 13.67 11.85 -7.56
N ASN A 210 14.23 11.16 -8.56
CA ASN A 210 14.62 11.79 -9.82
C ASN A 210 13.45 11.95 -10.80
N VAL A 211 12.28 11.41 -10.45
CA VAL A 211 11.02 11.62 -11.17
C VAL A 211 10.02 12.38 -10.29
N VAL A 212 9.51 13.47 -10.83
CA VAL A 212 8.50 14.33 -10.19
C VAL A 212 7.23 14.32 -11.02
N ILE A 213 6.10 14.21 -10.34
CA ILE A 213 4.78 14.39 -10.94
C ILE A 213 4.18 15.72 -10.46
N ILE A 214 3.60 16.45 -11.41
CA ILE A 214 2.84 17.68 -11.15
C ILE A 214 1.41 17.42 -11.59
N GLU A 215 0.45 17.67 -10.71
CA GLU A 215 -0.97 17.40 -10.93
C GLU A 215 -1.79 18.66 -10.73
N GLU A 216 -2.87 18.81 -11.49
CA GLU A 216 -3.83 19.87 -11.21
C GLU A 216 -4.42 19.70 -9.79
N ALA A 217 -4.68 20.81 -9.10
CA ALA A 217 -5.41 20.76 -7.84
C ALA A 217 -6.88 20.40 -8.10
N VAL A 218 -7.34 19.30 -7.52
CA VAL A 218 -8.75 18.89 -7.58
C VAL A 218 -9.48 19.38 -6.33
N THR A 219 -10.62 20.05 -6.54
CA THR A 219 -11.54 20.42 -5.46
C THR A 219 -12.65 19.38 -5.39
N GLY A 220 -12.45 18.33 -4.60
CA GLY A 220 -13.40 17.23 -4.45
C GLY A 220 -13.26 16.56 -3.09
N ARG A 221 -14.17 15.62 -2.81
CA ARG A 221 -14.12 14.79 -1.60
C ARG A 221 -13.12 13.66 -1.79
N GLU A 222 -12.35 13.31 -0.77
CA GLU A 222 -11.44 12.16 -0.80
C GLU A 222 -12.16 10.89 -0.36
N ILE A 223 -12.30 9.94 -1.28
CA ILE A 223 -13.03 8.69 -1.09
C ILE A 223 -12.09 7.51 -1.32
N GLU A 224 -12.03 6.60 -0.35
CA GLU A 224 -11.20 5.40 -0.40
C GLU A 224 -12.09 4.16 -0.52
N VAL A 225 -11.69 3.21 -1.37
CA VAL A 225 -12.32 1.89 -1.50
C VAL A 225 -11.27 0.80 -1.30
N ALA A 226 -11.50 -0.09 -0.34
CA ALA A 226 -10.68 -1.29 -0.16
C ALA A 226 -11.12 -2.38 -1.15
N VAL A 227 -10.14 -2.98 -1.82
CA VAL A 227 -10.30 -4.04 -2.82
C VAL A 227 -9.53 -5.29 -2.37
N LEU A 228 -10.16 -6.45 -2.44
CA LEU A 228 -9.62 -7.75 -1.99
C LEU A 228 -9.82 -8.77 -3.11
N GLY A 229 -8.80 -9.58 -3.37
CA GLY A 229 -8.89 -10.72 -4.30
C GLY A 229 -7.85 -10.69 -5.41
N ASP A 230 -8.21 -11.24 -6.56
CA ASP A 230 -7.28 -11.46 -7.69
C ASP A 230 -8.01 -11.25 -9.03
N THR A 231 -8.46 -12.30 -9.70
CA THR A 231 -9.10 -12.19 -11.03
C THR A 231 -10.54 -11.68 -11.00
N ALA A 232 -11.23 -11.88 -9.88
CA ALA A 232 -12.57 -11.35 -9.62
C ALA A 232 -12.54 -10.60 -8.27
N PRO A 233 -12.02 -9.37 -8.23
CA PRO A 233 -11.84 -8.64 -6.99
C PRO A 233 -13.19 -8.21 -6.40
N GLU A 234 -13.30 -8.33 -5.08
CA GLU A 234 -14.41 -7.81 -4.29
C GLU A 234 -14.06 -6.41 -3.78
N THR A 235 -15.07 -5.55 -3.65
CA THR A 235 -14.92 -4.19 -3.17
C THR A 235 -15.77 -3.91 -1.96
N SER A 236 -15.17 -3.26 -0.97
CA SER A 236 -15.82 -2.78 0.25
C SER A 236 -16.81 -1.64 -0.03
N VAL A 237 -17.56 -1.22 1.00
CA VAL A 237 -18.24 0.09 1.00
C VAL A 237 -17.21 1.23 0.88
N PRO A 238 -17.52 2.35 0.21
CA PRO A 238 -16.62 3.50 0.19
C PRO A 238 -16.54 4.16 1.57
N GLY A 239 -15.36 4.68 1.93
CA GLY A 239 -15.17 5.57 3.07
C GLY A 239 -14.66 6.93 2.63
N GLU A 240 -14.91 7.96 3.43
CA GLU A 240 -14.44 9.31 3.16
C GLU A 240 -13.42 9.74 4.22
N ILE A 241 -12.35 10.38 3.76
CA ILE A 241 -11.40 11.08 4.62
C ILE A 241 -11.77 12.56 4.61
N LYS A 242 -12.02 13.10 5.81
CA LYS A 242 -12.13 14.55 6.01
C LYS A 242 -10.83 15.04 6.68
N PRO A 243 -9.93 15.71 5.94
CA PRO A 243 -8.67 16.18 6.48
C PRO A 243 -8.89 17.20 7.60
N GLY A 244 -7.93 17.28 8.54
CA GLY A 244 -7.94 18.27 9.62
C GLY A 244 -7.38 19.63 9.18
N SER A 245 -6.65 19.64 8.06
CA SER A 245 -5.97 20.79 7.47
C SER A 245 -6.35 20.99 5.98
N GLU A 246 -5.59 21.78 5.22
CA GLU A 246 -5.89 22.09 3.80
C GLU A 246 -5.83 20.83 2.90
N PHE A 247 -5.06 19.81 3.28
CA PHE A 247 -5.00 18.50 2.61
C PHE A 247 -4.51 17.41 3.59
N TYR A 248 -4.71 16.14 3.26
CA TYR A 248 -4.36 15.03 4.16
C TYR A 248 -2.84 14.74 4.18
N ASP A 249 -2.15 15.25 5.20
CA ASP A 249 -0.69 15.17 5.34
C ASP A 249 -0.20 14.08 6.33
N TYR A 250 1.12 13.99 6.53
CA TYR A 250 1.73 13.02 7.45
C TYR A 250 1.31 13.24 8.91
N GLU A 251 1.18 14.49 9.34
CA GLU A 251 0.79 14.83 10.71
C GLU A 251 -0.66 14.38 10.98
N ASP A 252 -1.57 14.64 10.04
CA ASP A 252 -2.96 14.18 10.11
C ASP A 252 -3.07 12.66 10.14
N LYS A 253 -2.20 11.95 9.41
CA LYS A 253 -2.18 10.47 9.31
C LYS A 253 -1.69 9.79 10.60
N TYR A 254 -0.68 10.33 11.26
CA TYR A 254 0.08 9.58 12.27
C TYR A 254 0.38 10.31 13.58
N VAL A 255 0.20 11.64 13.64
CA VAL A 255 0.62 12.44 14.80
C VAL A 255 -0.58 13.05 15.53
N THR A 256 -1.48 13.72 14.81
CA THR A 256 -2.57 14.50 15.41
C THR A 256 -3.86 13.72 15.52
N GLY A 257 -4.09 12.76 14.59
CA GLY A 257 -5.37 12.05 14.48
C GLY A 257 -6.56 12.97 14.16
N ALA A 258 -6.29 14.15 13.57
CA ALA A 258 -7.32 15.16 13.31
C ALA A 258 -8.25 14.80 12.14
N ALA A 259 -7.83 13.89 11.26
CA ALA A 259 -8.66 13.44 10.15
C ALA A 259 -9.81 12.54 10.63
N GLN A 260 -11.02 12.86 10.16
CA GLN A 260 -12.21 12.07 10.46
C GLN A 260 -12.46 11.05 9.35
N LEU A 261 -12.53 9.77 9.71
CA LEU A 261 -12.97 8.70 8.83
C LEU A 261 -14.51 8.59 8.90
N VAL A 262 -15.17 8.71 7.75
CA VAL A 262 -16.62 8.52 7.63
C VAL A 262 -16.89 7.26 6.82
N ILE A 263 -17.38 6.22 7.49
CA ILE A 263 -17.62 4.90 6.90
C ILE A 263 -19.04 4.43 7.25
N PRO A 264 -19.91 4.16 6.26
CA PRO A 264 -19.70 4.42 4.83
C PRO A 264 -19.71 5.92 4.51
N ALA A 265 -19.07 6.31 3.41
CA ALA A 265 -19.09 7.66 2.88
C ALA A 265 -20.53 8.11 2.59
N ALA A 266 -20.84 9.37 2.89
CA ALA A 266 -22.16 9.95 2.62
C ALA A 266 -22.29 10.34 1.13
N VAL A 267 -22.44 9.35 0.25
CA VAL A 267 -22.67 9.50 -1.19
C VAL A 267 -23.96 8.78 -1.58
N SER A 268 -24.53 9.08 -2.76
CA SER A 268 -25.70 8.34 -3.25
C SER A 268 -25.37 6.87 -3.55
N ASP A 269 -26.36 5.98 -3.50
CA ASP A 269 -26.18 4.55 -3.82
C ASP A 269 -25.60 4.35 -5.23
N ALA A 270 -26.01 5.17 -6.19
CA ALA A 270 -25.50 5.12 -7.56
C ALA A 270 -24.01 5.48 -7.61
N ALA A 271 -23.61 6.55 -6.92
CA ALA A 271 -22.21 6.97 -6.85
C ALA A 271 -21.35 5.96 -6.09
N ALA A 272 -21.88 5.35 -5.02
CA ALA A 272 -21.21 4.27 -4.29
C ALA A 272 -21.01 3.02 -5.16
N ALA A 273 -22.00 2.64 -5.97
CA ALA A 273 -21.87 1.53 -6.91
C ALA A 273 -20.83 1.82 -7.99
N GLU A 274 -20.83 3.04 -8.54
CA GLU A 274 -19.90 3.48 -9.57
C GLU A 274 -18.44 3.46 -9.08
N VAL A 275 -18.14 4.04 -7.91
CA VAL A 275 -16.76 4.05 -7.39
C VAL A 275 -16.26 2.66 -7.04
N ARG A 276 -17.15 1.77 -6.58
CA ARG A 276 -16.82 0.36 -6.31
C ARG A 276 -16.48 -0.40 -7.60
N GLU A 277 -17.23 -0.17 -8.68
CA GLU A 277 -16.90 -0.73 -9.99
C GLU A 277 -15.57 -0.16 -10.51
N LEU A 278 -15.36 1.15 -10.37
CA LEU A 278 -14.14 1.81 -10.80
C LEU A 278 -12.92 1.29 -10.03
N ALA A 279 -13.03 1.11 -8.71
CA ALA A 279 -11.97 0.52 -7.89
C ALA A 279 -11.60 -0.91 -8.34
N ALA A 280 -12.60 -1.75 -8.63
CA ALA A 280 -12.36 -3.09 -9.17
C ALA A 280 -11.66 -3.04 -10.54
N ARG A 281 -12.10 -2.15 -11.44
CA ARG A 281 -11.47 -1.94 -12.76
C ARG A 281 -10.03 -1.45 -12.62
N THR A 282 -9.76 -0.51 -11.72
CA THR A 282 -8.41 -0.02 -11.42
C THR A 282 -7.52 -1.14 -10.92
N PHE A 283 -7.99 -1.91 -9.93
CA PHE A 283 -7.28 -3.07 -9.39
C PHE A 283 -6.89 -4.07 -10.49
N THR A 284 -7.82 -4.41 -11.38
CA THR A 284 -7.56 -5.31 -12.50
C THR A 284 -6.60 -4.71 -13.53
N ALA A 285 -6.75 -3.43 -13.88
CA ALA A 285 -5.87 -2.74 -14.83
C ALA A 285 -4.42 -2.71 -14.34
N MET A 286 -4.22 -2.47 -13.04
CA MET A 286 -2.90 -2.47 -12.40
C MET A 286 -2.36 -3.87 -12.09
N ARG A 287 -3.12 -4.92 -12.42
CA ARG A 287 -2.78 -6.33 -12.13
C ARG A 287 -2.51 -6.59 -10.65
N CYS A 288 -3.22 -5.89 -9.77
CA CYS A 288 -3.13 -6.09 -8.34
C CYS A 288 -3.62 -7.50 -7.97
N THR A 289 -3.12 -8.01 -6.84
CA THR A 289 -3.52 -9.28 -6.24
C THR A 289 -3.52 -9.14 -4.72
N GLY A 290 -4.29 -9.97 -4.02
CA GLY A 290 -4.40 -9.92 -2.56
C GLY A 290 -5.22 -8.71 -2.12
N MET A 291 -4.59 -7.53 -2.03
CA MET A 291 -5.24 -6.31 -1.56
C MET A 291 -4.74 -5.07 -2.29
N ALA A 292 -5.60 -4.06 -2.35
CA ALA A 292 -5.20 -2.68 -2.56
C ALA A 292 -6.27 -1.75 -1.99
N ARG A 293 -5.87 -0.54 -1.61
CA ARG A 293 -6.80 0.56 -1.40
C ARG A 293 -6.73 1.51 -2.58
N VAL A 294 -7.86 1.83 -3.17
CA VAL A 294 -7.96 2.73 -4.32
C VAL A 294 -8.59 4.03 -3.86
N ASP A 295 -7.86 5.12 -4.07
CA ASP A 295 -8.19 6.42 -3.52
C ASP A 295 -8.63 7.33 -4.67
N PHE A 296 -9.76 8.02 -4.50
CA PHE A 296 -10.40 8.85 -5.51
C PHE A 296 -10.67 10.25 -4.97
N PHE A 297 -10.62 11.23 -5.86
CA PHE A 297 -11.35 12.48 -5.67
C PHE A 297 -12.77 12.35 -6.26
N TYR A 298 -13.75 12.96 -5.60
CA TYR A 298 -15.12 13.04 -6.09
C TYR A 298 -15.57 14.49 -6.26
N GLU A 299 -15.71 14.91 -7.51
CA GLU A 299 -16.27 16.22 -7.88
C GLU A 299 -17.78 16.07 -8.16
N GLU A 300 -18.61 16.18 -7.12
CA GLU A 300 -20.08 15.97 -7.21
C GLU A 300 -20.78 16.80 -8.28
N SER A 301 -20.35 18.05 -8.48
CA SER A 301 -20.91 18.97 -9.48
C SER A 301 -20.00 19.15 -10.70
N GLY A 302 -18.97 18.30 -10.82
CA GLY A 302 -17.91 18.43 -11.82
C GLY A 302 -17.77 17.16 -12.64
N ARG A 303 -16.54 16.64 -12.72
CA ARG A 303 -16.20 15.49 -13.57
C ARG A 303 -16.62 14.14 -12.99
N GLY A 304 -17.05 14.09 -11.73
CA GLY A 304 -17.33 12.85 -11.01
C GLY A 304 -16.09 12.27 -10.36
N TRP A 305 -15.91 10.95 -10.48
CA TRP A 305 -14.80 10.21 -9.86
C TRP A 305 -13.50 10.40 -10.63
N LEU A 306 -12.41 10.72 -9.93
CA LEU A 306 -11.07 10.84 -10.49
C LEU A 306 -10.11 10.02 -9.64
N LEU A 307 -9.41 9.06 -10.24
CA LEU A 307 -8.38 8.28 -9.57
C LEU A 307 -7.26 9.20 -9.08
N ASN A 308 -6.95 9.12 -7.78
CA ASN A 308 -5.80 9.77 -7.18
C ASN A 308 -4.60 8.80 -7.19
N GLU A 309 -4.72 7.68 -6.45
CA GLU A 309 -3.65 6.70 -6.29
C GLU A 309 -4.17 5.29 -5.95
N VAL A 310 -3.27 4.30 -6.00
CA VAL A 310 -3.51 2.90 -5.62
C VAL A 310 -2.44 2.50 -4.60
N ASN A 311 -2.85 2.14 -3.39
CA ASN A 311 -1.97 1.71 -2.32
C ASN A 311 -1.97 0.17 -2.22
N THR A 312 -0.83 -0.48 -2.49
CA THR A 312 -0.74 -1.95 -2.54
C THR A 312 -0.46 -2.59 -1.18
N ILE A 313 0.10 -1.84 -0.23
CA ILE A 313 0.21 -2.23 1.18
C ILE A 313 -0.37 -1.10 2.04
N PRO A 314 -1.70 -0.88 1.98
CA PRO A 314 -2.34 0.18 2.72
C PRO A 314 -2.14 -0.03 4.23
N GLY A 315 -2.27 1.05 5.00
CA GLY A 315 -2.25 0.96 6.46
C GLY A 315 -3.18 -0.14 6.96
N PHE A 316 -2.64 -1.04 7.80
CA PHE A 316 -3.29 -2.31 8.12
C PHE A 316 -3.50 -2.52 9.63
N THR A 317 -3.45 -1.44 10.42
CA THR A 317 -3.88 -1.51 11.83
C THR A 317 -5.41 -1.63 11.90
N PRO A 318 -6.00 -2.11 13.01
CA PRO A 318 -7.45 -2.19 13.17
C PRO A 318 -8.16 -0.83 13.05
N GLY A 319 -7.44 0.29 13.26
CA GLY A 319 -7.96 1.65 13.09
C GLY A 319 -7.74 2.24 11.70
N SER A 320 -6.96 1.59 10.84
CA SER A 320 -6.67 2.07 9.49
C SER A 320 -7.88 1.89 8.55
N MET A 321 -7.96 2.71 7.51
CA MET A 321 -9.11 2.70 6.58
C MET A 321 -9.34 1.31 5.98
N TYR A 322 -8.31 0.65 5.44
CA TYR A 322 -8.49 -0.61 4.71
C TYR A 322 -9.21 -1.70 5.55
N PRO A 323 -8.74 -2.05 6.77
CA PRO A 323 -9.50 -2.95 7.64
C PRO A 323 -10.89 -2.44 8.03
N LYS A 324 -11.04 -1.13 8.29
CA LYS A 324 -12.32 -0.53 8.68
C LYS A 324 -13.40 -0.60 7.60
N LEU A 325 -13.02 -0.44 6.33
CA LEU A 325 -13.93 -0.60 5.20
C LEU A 325 -14.42 -2.04 5.07
N TRP A 326 -13.52 -3.02 5.26
CA TRP A 326 -13.90 -4.44 5.27
C TRP A 326 -14.76 -4.81 6.46
N GLU A 327 -14.47 -4.29 7.65
CA GLU A 327 -15.31 -4.46 8.85
C GLU A 327 -16.73 -3.94 8.60
N ALA A 328 -16.87 -2.73 8.03
CA ALA A 328 -18.16 -2.16 7.65
C ALA A 328 -18.87 -2.93 6.51
N THR A 329 -18.10 -3.67 5.70
CA THR A 329 -18.61 -4.58 4.65
C THR A 329 -18.97 -5.96 5.21
N GLY A 330 -18.66 -6.24 6.47
CA GLY A 330 -19.00 -7.48 7.16
C GLY A 330 -17.87 -8.53 7.21
N VAL A 331 -16.62 -8.13 6.94
CA VAL A 331 -15.43 -8.99 7.08
C VAL A 331 -14.62 -8.55 8.31
N PRO A 332 -14.64 -9.32 9.41
CA PRO A 332 -13.83 -9.05 10.59
C PRO A 332 -12.33 -9.08 10.30
N TYR A 333 -11.54 -8.34 11.08
CA TYR A 333 -10.09 -8.21 10.90
C TYR A 333 -9.32 -9.56 10.90
N PRO A 334 -9.59 -10.53 11.80
CA PRO A 334 -8.97 -11.86 11.71
C PRO A 334 -9.31 -12.60 10.42
N ASP A 335 -10.58 -12.53 9.98
CA ASP A 335 -11.04 -13.19 8.76
C ASP A 335 -10.43 -12.55 7.51
N LEU A 336 -10.16 -11.23 7.54
CA LEU A 336 -9.46 -10.52 6.49
C LEU A 336 -8.02 -11.01 6.33
N ILE A 337 -7.29 -11.23 7.42
CA ILE A 337 -5.95 -11.82 7.41
C ILE A 337 -6.00 -13.22 6.78
N ASP A 338 -6.99 -14.03 7.17
CA ASP A 338 -7.17 -15.39 6.63
C ASP A 338 -7.44 -15.42 5.14
N GLN A 339 -8.31 -14.53 4.65
CA GLN A 339 -8.60 -14.42 3.22
C GLN A 339 -7.34 -14.02 2.44
N LEU A 340 -6.56 -13.07 2.95
CA LEU A 340 -5.31 -12.65 2.32
C LEU A 340 -4.27 -13.77 2.23
N VAL A 341 -4.10 -14.55 3.30
CA VAL A 341 -3.21 -15.72 3.29
C VAL A 341 -3.71 -16.78 2.30
N THR A 342 -5.03 -16.96 2.19
CA THR A 342 -5.64 -17.87 1.21
C THR A 342 -5.34 -17.43 -0.22
N PHE A 343 -5.54 -16.15 -0.55
CA PHE A 343 -5.21 -15.60 -1.86
C PHE A 343 -3.72 -15.74 -2.18
N ALA A 344 -2.83 -15.50 -1.21
CA ALA A 344 -1.38 -15.68 -1.39
C ALA A 344 -1.02 -17.10 -1.85
N LEU A 345 -1.64 -18.12 -1.25
CA LEU A 345 -1.43 -19.52 -1.61
C LEU A 345 -1.98 -19.84 -3.00
N GLU A 346 -3.16 -19.32 -3.36
CA GLU A 346 -3.77 -19.54 -4.67
C GLU A 346 -2.97 -18.90 -5.80
N VAL A 347 -2.60 -17.62 -5.63
CA VAL A 347 -1.76 -16.88 -6.57
C VAL A 347 -0.42 -17.57 -6.75
N HIS A 348 0.21 -18.01 -5.66
CA HIS A 348 1.48 -18.74 -5.72
C HIS A 348 1.35 -20.05 -6.49
N ARG A 349 0.31 -20.85 -6.24
CA ARG A 349 0.04 -22.11 -6.96
C ARG A 349 -0.10 -21.87 -8.46
N ARG A 350 -0.77 -20.80 -8.86
CA ARG A 350 -0.88 -20.43 -10.28
C ARG A 350 0.47 -20.03 -10.87
N ARG A 351 1.24 -19.18 -10.19
CA ARG A 351 2.56 -18.70 -10.67
C ARG A 351 3.57 -19.85 -10.82
N THR A 352 3.58 -20.81 -9.90
CA THR A 352 4.50 -21.96 -9.96
C THR A 352 4.04 -23.08 -10.87
N GLY A 353 2.79 -23.03 -11.37
CA GLY A 353 2.25 -23.99 -12.32
C GLY A 353 2.60 -23.71 -13.78
N PHE A 354 3.25 -22.58 -14.10
CA PHE A 354 3.69 -22.28 -15.47
C PHE A 354 4.84 -23.20 -15.90
N SER A 355 4.80 -23.67 -17.16
CA SER A 355 5.85 -24.56 -17.70
C SER A 355 7.20 -23.85 -17.74
N THR A 356 8.24 -24.54 -17.29
CA THR A 356 9.65 -24.18 -17.53
C THR A 356 10.29 -25.01 -18.64
N GLU A 357 9.51 -25.89 -19.27
CA GLU A 357 9.93 -26.77 -20.36
C GLU A 357 9.31 -26.30 -21.70
N HIS A 358 10.00 -26.56 -22.81
CA HIS A 358 9.64 -26.15 -24.18
C HIS A 358 9.11 -27.29 -25.04
#